data_AF-A0A023GF87-F1
#
_entry.id   AF-A0A023GF87-F1
#
_cell.length_a   1.000
_cell.length_b   1.000
_cell.length_c   1.000
_cell.angle_alpha   90.00
_cell.angle_beta   90.00
_cell.angle_gamma   90.00
#
_symmetry.space_group_name_H-M   'P 1'
#
loop_
_entity.id
_entity.type
_entity.pdbx_description
1 polymer ?
#
loop_
_entity_poly.entity_id
_entity_poly.type
_entity_poly.pdbx_seq_one_letter_code
_entity_poly.pdbx_strand_id
1 'polypeptide(L)'
;MGFRELAPATALSVLRNPIDDSIQPTALTLEEVERLFSIYDIKRLELYAQNLVDHHLITDLLPSLAQQYFLKNLGDMHLSAVQSAILLSLGLQHSTADALAKVLDLPCTQLLGLFNRVVRKCSQFLRGVLEKTLDEALPRSTGAAAKLTPVLQSLNEELAGAAREIEDKQKRELKKLQQMDLSQYSIKGSESEWKNALEQPGKQLVSIKTINKRAQEAETTQEKPHKRRKMNVIIRAGVFNSVYSKTH
;
A
#
# COMPACT_ATOMS: atom_id res chain seq x y z
N MET A 1 -49.92 -8.74 -10.49
CA MET A 1 -49.07 -7.91 -9.62
C MET A 1 -47.78 -8.67 -9.39
N GLY A 2 -46.68 -8.15 -9.91
CA GLY A 2 -45.35 -8.74 -9.65
C GLY A 2 -44.83 -8.33 -8.28
N PHE A 3 -43.86 -9.06 -7.73
CA PHE A 3 -43.18 -8.73 -6.46
C PHE A 3 -42.61 -7.30 -6.43
N ARG A 4 -42.33 -6.74 -7.61
CA ARG A 4 -41.82 -5.38 -7.85
C ARG A 4 -42.83 -4.27 -7.56
N GLU A 5 -44.13 -4.55 -7.63
CA GLU A 5 -45.20 -3.55 -7.43
C GLU A 5 -45.78 -3.58 -6.01
N LEU A 6 -45.38 -4.57 -5.20
CA LEU A 6 -45.87 -4.71 -3.83
C LEU A 6 -45.29 -3.63 -2.94
N ALA A 7 -46.12 -3.10 -2.04
CA ALA A 7 -45.68 -2.19 -1.00
C ALA A 7 -44.54 -2.84 -0.16
N PRO A 8 -43.51 -2.09 0.24
CA PRO A 8 -42.37 -2.64 0.98
C PRO A 8 -42.79 -3.37 2.27
N ALA A 9 -43.82 -2.87 2.97
CA ALA A 9 -44.35 -3.48 4.18
C ALA A 9 -44.99 -4.85 3.93
N THR A 10 -45.74 -5.01 2.81
CA THR A 10 -46.36 -6.29 2.47
C THR A 10 -45.34 -7.28 1.91
N ALA A 11 -44.34 -6.79 1.16
CA ALA A 11 -43.25 -7.62 0.70
C ALA A 11 -42.42 -8.19 1.86
N LEU A 12 -42.18 -7.38 2.91
CA LEU A 12 -41.53 -7.85 4.14
C LEU A 12 -42.36 -8.90 4.89
N SER A 13 -43.68 -8.73 4.99
CA SER A 13 -44.53 -9.71 5.66
C SER A 13 -44.57 -11.04 4.92
N VAL A 14 -44.47 -11.02 3.58
CA VAL A 14 -44.38 -12.22 2.75
C VAL A 14 -43.04 -12.94 2.94
N LEU A 15 -41.94 -12.20 3.07
CA LEU A 15 -40.61 -12.76 3.29
C LEU A 15 -40.38 -13.27 4.71
N ARG A 16 -41.09 -12.72 5.70
CA ARG A 16 -40.91 -13.12 7.09
C ARG A 16 -41.58 -14.46 7.36
N ASN A 17 -40.79 -15.53 7.39
CA ASN A 17 -41.25 -16.83 7.84
C ASN A 17 -41.11 -16.93 9.38
N PRO A 18 -42.19 -17.16 10.15
CA PRO A 18 -42.10 -17.30 11.60
C PRO A 18 -41.25 -18.50 12.06
N ILE A 19 -41.00 -19.48 11.18
CA ILE A 19 -40.13 -20.63 11.47
C ILE A 19 -38.66 -20.20 11.53
N ASP A 20 -38.24 -19.26 10.68
CA ASP A 20 -36.84 -18.80 10.62
C ASP A 20 -36.41 -18.05 11.88
N ASP A 21 -37.34 -17.46 12.64
CA ASP A 21 -37.03 -16.75 13.89
C ASP A 21 -36.53 -17.71 15.01
N SER A 22 -36.70 -19.03 14.81
CA SER A 22 -36.19 -20.07 15.72
C SER A 22 -34.84 -20.69 15.30
N ILE A 23 -34.39 -20.41 14.08
CA ILE A 23 -33.16 -20.98 13.52
C ILE A 23 -31.99 -20.06 13.86
N GLN A 24 -30.93 -20.62 14.45
CA GLN A 24 -29.72 -19.87 14.79
C GLN A 24 -29.09 -19.29 13.52
N PRO A 25 -28.69 -18.00 13.51
CA PRO A 25 -28.13 -17.38 12.33
C PRO A 25 -26.84 -18.09 11.92
N THR A 26 -26.83 -18.64 10.71
CA THR A 26 -25.62 -19.17 10.08
C THR A 26 -24.69 -18.00 9.76
N ALA A 27 -23.50 -17.97 10.36
CA ALA A 27 -22.52 -16.95 10.02
C ALA A 27 -21.89 -17.29 8.66
N LEU A 28 -21.87 -16.31 7.74
CA LEU A 28 -21.11 -16.39 6.49
C LEU A 28 -19.67 -16.84 6.74
N THR A 29 -19.26 -17.87 6.02
CA THR A 29 -17.86 -18.30 5.98
C THR A 29 -17.03 -17.38 5.08
N LEU A 30 -15.71 -17.34 5.29
CA LEU A 30 -14.83 -16.52 4.45
C LEU A 30 -14.91 -16.91 2.98
N GLU A 31 -14.96 -18.20 2.67
CA GLU A 31 -15.02 -18.69 1.29
C GLU A 31 -16.27 -18.21 0.55
N GLU A 32 -17.39 -18.07 1.27
CA GLU A 32 -18.64 -17.52 0.72
C GLU A 32 -18.53 -16.01 0.51
N VAL A 33 -17.90 -15.29 1.44
CA VAL A 33 -17.67 -13.84 1.30
C VAL A 33 -16.77 -13.54 0.11
N GLU A 34 -15.67 -14.26 -0.06
CA GLU A 34 -14.74 -14.09 -1.19
C GLU A 34 -15.37 -14.48 -2.54
N ARG A 35 -16.32 -15.43 -2.54
CA ARG A 35 -17.10 -15.80 -3.73
C ARG A 35 -18.08 -14.71 -4.15
N LEU A 36 -18.68 -14.01 -3.18
CA LEU A 36 -19.74 -13.03 -3.42
C LEU A 36 -19.21 -11.61 -3.60
N PHE A 37 -18.12 -11.25 -2.92
CA PHE A 37 -17.59 -9.89 -2.87
C PHE A 37 -16.09 -9.88 -3.10
N SER A 38 -15.63 -8.99 -3.98
CA SER A 38 -14.21 -8.69 -4.10
C SER A 38 -13.75 -7.77 -2.97
N ILE A 39 -12.45 -7.75 -2.70
CA ILE A 39 -11.81 -6.79 -1.77
C ILE A 39 -12.14 -5.34 -2.18
N TYR A 40 -12.22 -5.09 -3.50
CA TYR A 40 -12.62 -3.77 -4.03
C TYR A 40 -14.08 -3.41 -3.73
N ASP A 41 -14.97 -4.40 -3.68
CA ASP A 41 -16.38 -4.18 -3.36
C ASP A 41 -16.57 -3.82 -1.89
N ILE A 42 -15.83 -4.50 -1.01
CA ILE A 42 -15.79 -4.17 0.41
C ILE A 42 -15.24 -2.75 0.60
N LYS A 43 -14.17 -2.39 -0.11
CA LYS A 43 -13.63 -1.01 -0.13
C LYS A 43 -14.68 0.01 -0.62
N ARG A 44 -15.45 -0.31 -1.67
CA ARG A 44 -16.53 0.56 -2.19
C ARG A 44 -17.62 0.79 -1.15
N LEU A 45 -18.05 -0.28 -0.45
CA LEU A 45 -19.02 -0.18 0.64
C LEU A 45 -18.50 0.70 1.78
N GLU A 46 -17.21 0.64 2.09
CA GLU A 46 -16.59 1.49 3.11
C GLU A 46 -16.55 2.96 2.73
N LEU A 47 -16.21 3.26 1.47
CA LEU A 47 -16.18 4.62 0.96
C LEU A 47 -17.58 5.25 0.98
N TYR A 48 -18.60 4.49 0.60
CA TYR A 48 -20.00 4.92 0.74
C TYR A 48 -20.39 5.07 2.22
N ALA A 49 -20.03 4.11 3.07
CA ALA A 49 -20.23 4.20 4.51
C ALA A 49 -19.57 5.45 5.10
N GLN A 50 -18.45 5.92 4.57
CA GLN A 50 -17.79 7.17 5.01
C GLN A 50 -18.39 8.44 4.36
N ASN A 51 -19.46 8.31 3.58
CA ASN A 51 -20.08 9.38 2.80
C ASN A 51 -19.11 10.05 1.80
N LEU A 52 -18.07 9.34 1.34
CA LEU A 52 -17.10 9.84 0.37
C LEU A 52 -17.54 9.63 -1.07
N VAL A 53 -18.51 8.74 -1.30
CA VAL A 53 -19.02 8.40 -2.63
C VAL A 53 -20.54 8.33 -2.61
N ASP A 54 -21.14 8.51 -3.78
CA ASP A 54 -22.57 8.41 -4.01
C ASP A 54 -23.07 6.95 -4.04
N HIS A 55 -24.36 6.77 -3.74
CA HIS A 55 -25.02 5.46 -3.62
C HIS A 55 -25.01 4.65 -4.92
N HIS A 56 -24.96 5.29 -6.09
CA HIS A 56 -24.85 4.62 -7.39
C HIS A 56 -23.59 3.76 -7.51
N LEU A 57 -22.52 4.05 -6.75
CA LEU A 57 -21.32 3.21 -6.77
C LEU A 57 -21.54 1.88 -6.06
N ILE A 58 -22.60 1.67 -5.30
CA ILE A 58 -22.80 0.38 -4.58
C ILE A 58 -24.03 -0.38 -5.05
N THR A 59 -24.87 0.18 -5.94
CA THR A 59 -26.18 -0.37 -6.33
C THR A 59 -26.13 -1.77 -6.93
N ASP A 60 -25.02 -2.14 -7.58
CA ASP A 60 -24.73 -3.48 -8.09
C ASP A 60 -24.49 -4.53 -6.99
N LEU A 61 -24.04 -4.11 -5.81
CA LEU A 61 -23.75 -4.98 -4.66
C LEU A 61 -24.97 -5.19 -3.76
N LEU A 62 -25.97 -4.31 -3.83
CA LEU A 62 -27.18 -4.38 -3.01
C LEU A 62 -27.96 -5.69 -3.17
N PRO A 63 -28.17 -6.26 -4.37
CA PRO A 63 -28.94 -7.49 -4.53
C PRO A 63 -28.32 -8.63 -3.74
N SER A 64 -26.99 -8.80 -3.86
CA SER A 64 -26.24 -9.81 -3.10
C SER A 64 -26.33 -9.57 -1.59
N LEU A 65 -26.14 -8.32 -1.14
CA LEU A 65 -26.26 -7.98 0.28
C LEU A 65 -27.67 -8.22 0.84
N ALA A 66 -28.70 -7.86 0.08
CA ALA A 66 -30.09 -8.05 0.49
C ALA A 66 -30.43 -9.54 0.58
N GLN A 67 -30.00 -10.36 -0.39
CA GLN A 67 -30.18 -11.80 -0.34
C GLN A 67 -29.54 -12.41 0.91
N GLN A 68 -28.26 -12.11 1.17
CA GLN A 68 -27.58 -12.64 2.35
C GLN A 68 -28.21 -12.15 3.67
N TYR A 69 -28.78 -10.95 3.69
CA TYR A 69 -29.52 -10.45 4.84
C TYR A 69 -30.79 -11.25 5.12
N PHE A 70 -31.65 -11.43 4.11
CA PHE A 70 -32.91 -12.13 4.28
C PHE A 70 -32.74 -13.64 4.47
N LEU A 71 -31.61 -14.22 4.03
CA LEU A 71 -31.21 -15.59 4.32
C LEU A 71 -30.60 -15.77 5.73
N LYS A 72 -30.53 -14.71 6.55
CA LYS A 72 -29.93 -14.70 7.90
C LYS A 72 -28.44 -15.13 7.93
N ASN A 73 -27.76 -14.98 6.80
CA ASN A 73 -26.35 -15.31 6.63
C ASN A 73 -25.41 -14.20 7.17
N LEU A 74 -25.91 -12.97 7.28
CA LEU A 74 -25.19 -11.80 7.85
C LEU A 74 -25.15 -11.80 9.39
N GLY A 75 -25.24 -12.97 10.02
CA GLY A 75 -25.20 -13.14 11.47
C GLY A 75 -26.35 -12.43 12.20
N ASP A 76 -26.07 -11.96 13.42
CA ASP A 76 -27.06 -11.33 14.31
C ASP A 76 -27.30 -9.83 14.00
N MET A 77 -27.21 -9.44 12.72
CA MET A 77 -27.40 -8.06 12.30
C MET A 77 -28.87 -7.68 12.36
N HIS A 78 -29.24 -6.92 13.39
CA HIS A 78 -30.60 -6.42 13.54
C HIS A 78 -30.80 -5.10 12.77
N LEU A 79 -31.75 -5.09 11.83
CA LEU A 79 -32.25 -3.87 11.18
C LEU A 79 -33.66 -3.54 11.67
N SER A 80 -33.96 -2.24 11.77
CA SER A 80 -35.34 -1.78 12.00
C SER A 80 -36.24 -2.20 10.83
N ALA A 81 -37.54 -2.36 11.06
CA ALA A 81 -38.52 -2.68 10.02
C ALA A 81 -38.39 -1.76 8.79
N VAL A 82 -38.26 -0.44 9.01
CA VAL A 82 -38.07 0.54 7.93
C VAL A 82 -36.74 0.33 7.19
N GLN A 83 -35.67 0.02 7.91
CA GLN A 83 -34.35 -0.26 7.31
C GLN A 83 -34.37 -1.54 6.46
N SER A 84 -35.04 -2.59 6.93
CA SER A 84 -35.24 -3.81 6.16
C SER A 84 -36.12 -3.59 4.93
N ALA A 85 -37.14 -2.72 5.03
CA ALA A 85 -38.00 -2.35 3.90
C ALA A 85 -37.18 -1.63 2.83
N ILE A 86 -36.29 -0.72 3.24
CA ILE A 86 -35.40 0.00 2.33
C ILE A 86 -34.44 -0.94 1.63
N LEU A 87 -33.79 -1.85 2.37
CA LEU A 87 -32.89 -2.84 1.79
C LEU A 87 -33.61 -3.78 0.82
N LEU A 88 -34.82 -4.21 1.15
CA LEU A 88 -35.67 -5.02 0.30
C LEU A 88 -36.02 -4.30 -1.01
N SER A 89 -36.45 -3.05 -0.90
CA SER A 89 -36.97 -2.28 -2.02
C SER A 89 -35.87 -1.88 -3.00
N LEU A 90 -34.72 -1.44 -2.49
CA LEU A 90 -33.57 -1.07 -3.33
C LEU A 90 -32.82 -2.30 -3.86
N GLY A 91 -32.71 -3.37 -3.05
CA GLY A 91 -31.94 -4.56 -3.39
C GLY A 91 -32.69 -5.60 -4.21
N LEU A 92 -33.86 -6.06 -3.75
CA LEU A 92 -34.59 -7.17 -4.38
C LEU A 92 -35.72 -6.71 -5.31
N GLN A 93 -36.37 -5.58 -5.01
CA GLN A 93 -37.40 -5.02 -5.91
C GLN A 93 -36.81 -4.10 -6.98
N HIS A 94 -35.53 -3.73 -6.88
CA HIS A 94 -34.84 -2.80 -7.78
C HIS A 94 -35.62 -1.49 -8.02
N SER A 95 -36.29 -1.00 -6.98
CA SER A 95 -36.97 0.30 -7.01
C SER A 95 -35.96 1.43 -6.93
N THR A 96 -36.27 2.58 -7.53
CA THR A 96 -35.41 3.76 -7.41
C THR A 96 -35.60 4.42 -6.04
N ALA A 97 -34.55 5.08 -5.54
CA ALA A 97 -34.60 5.78 -4.25
C ALA A 97 -35.74 6.82 -4.21
N ASP A 98 -35.96 7.55 -5.30
CA ASP A 98 -37.04 8.55 -5.40
C ASP A 98 -38.44 7.93 -5.41
N ALA A 99 -38.63 6.78 -6.06
CA ALA A 99 -39.91 6.08 -6.05
C ALA A 99 -40.22 5.55 -4.64
N LEU A 100 -39.21 4.99 -3.98
CA LEU A 100 -39.33 4.49 -2.62
C LEU A 100 -39.59 5.62 -1.61
N ALA A 101 -38.95 6.78 -1.79
CA ALA A 101 -39.19 7.97 -0.97
C ALA A 101 -40.67 8.39 -0.99
N LYS A 102 -41.30 8.35 -2.16
CA LYS A 102 -42.73 8.64 -2.33
C LYS A 102 -43.62 7.58 -1.67
N VAL A 103 -43.26 6.30 -1.76
CA VAL A 103 -44.06 5.19 -1.18
C VAL A 103 -44.02 5.21 0.34
N LEU A 104 -42.88 5.56 0.94
CA LEU A 104 -42.71 5.63 2.39
C LEU A 104 -43.03 7.01 2.99
N ASP A 105 -43.42 7.99 2.15
CA ASP A 105 -43.69 9.38 2.55
C ASP A 105 -42.53 10.00 3.36
N LEU A 106 -41.30 9.81 2.87
CA LEU A 106 -40.06 10.27 3.50
C LEU A 106 -39.25 11.12 2.53
N PRO A 107 -38.55 12.18 2.99
CA PRO A 107 -37.57 12.88 2.19
C PRO A 107 -36.47 11.95 1.68
N CYS A 108 -36.09 12.07 0.41
CA CYS A 108 -35.06 11.21 -0.22
C CYS A 108 -33.71 11.26 0.54
N THR A 109 -33.36 12.42 1.10
CA THR A 109 -32.17 12.60 1.96
C THR A 109 -32.21 11.74 3.22
N GLN A 110 -33.38 11.62 3.87
CA GLN A 110 -33.56 10.79 5.05
C GLN A 110 -33.51 9.30 4.69
N LEU A 111 -34.11 8.92 3.56
CA LEU A 111 -34.07 7.55 3.04
C LEU A 111 -32.63 7.11 2.77
N LEU A 112 -31.84 7.92 2.08
CA LEU A 112 -30.43 7.65 1.83
C LEU A 112 -29.61 7.63 3.14
N GLY A 113 -29.95 8.46 4.12
CA GLY A 113 -29.34 8.42 5.44
C GLY A 113 -29.62 7.10 6.20
N LEU A 114 -30.85 6.59 6.13
CA LEU A 114 -31.21 5.29 6.71
C LEU A 114 -30.53 4.14 5.96
N PHE A 115 -30.51 4.21 4.63
CA PHE A 115 -29.82 3.25 3.79
C PHE A 115 -28.32 3.20 4.10
N ASN A 116 -27.67 4.35 4.27
CA ASN A 116 -26.27 4.42 4.65
C ASN A 116 -25.97 3.80 6.02
N ARG A 117 -26.88 3.90 7.00
CA ARG A 117 -26.74 3.18 8.28
C ARG A 117 -26.80 1.65 8.08
N VAL A 118 -27.62 1.16 7.16
CA VAL A 118 -27.66 -0.27 6.81
C VAL A 118 -26.33 -0.70 6.19
N VAL A 119 -25.84 0.04 5.19
CA VAL A 119 -24.57 -0.28 4.52
C VAL A 119 -23.39 -0.25 5.49
N ARG A 120 -23.35 0.69 6.44
CA ARG A 120 -22.34 0.70 7.52
C ARG A 120 -22.33 -0.62 8.28
N LYS A 121 -23.50 -1.10 8.73
CA LYS A 121 -23.60 -2.38 9.45
C LYS A 121 -23.14 -3.56 8.60
N CYS A 122 -23.57 -3.62 7.34
CA CYS A 122 -23.11 -4.67 6.41
C CYS A 122 -21.58 -4.64 6.23
N SER A 123 -21.00 -3.46 6.02
CA SER A 123 -19.55 -3.30 5.85
C SER A 123 -18.75 -3.70 7.10
N GLN A 124 -19.26 -3.36 8.29
CA GLN A 124 -18.66 -3.76 9.57
C GLN A 124 -18.71 -5.27 9.77
N PHE A 125 -19.83 -5.92 9.41
CA PHE A 125 -19.94 -7.36 9.47
C PHE A 125 -18.95 -8.05 8.54
N LEU A 126 -18.91 -7.64 7.26
CA LEU A 126 -17.99 -8.22 6.27
C LEU A 126 -16.52 -8.04 6.66
N ARG A 127 -16.14 -6.85 7.14
CA ARG A 127 -14.80 -6.64 7.72
C ARG A 127 -14.55 -7.55 8.91
N GLY A 128 -15.50 -7.68 9.83
CA GLY A 128 -15.34 -8.53 11.01
C GLY A 128 -15.13 -9.99 10.65
N VAL A 129 -15.73 -10.49 9.56
CA VAL A 129 -15.47 -11.85 9.04
C VAL A 129 -14.04 -11.95 8.50
N LEU A 130 -13.59 -10.97 7.71
CA LEU A 130 -12.21 -10.93 7.19
C LEU A 130 -11.15 -10.75 8.28
N GLU A 131 -11.42 -9.94 9.30
CA GLU A 131 -10.49 -9.71 10.41
C GLU A 131 -10.31 -10.97 11.25
N LYS A 132 -11.39 -11.73 11.49
CA LYS A 132 -11.32 -13.01 12.22
C LYS A 132 -10.39 -14.02 11.53
N THR A 133 -10.44 -14.10 10.21
CA THR A 133 -9.56 -15.01 9.47
C THR A 133 -8.13 -14.52 9.41
N LEU A 134 -7.91 -13.21 9.31
CA LEU A 134 -6.57 -12.63 9.47
C LEU A 134 -6.01 -12.92 10.86
N ASP A 135 -6.82 -12.80 11.92
CA ASP A 135 -6.41 -13.12 13.28
C ASP A 135 -6.12 -14.61 13.51
N GLU A 136 -6.72 -15.51 12.72
CA GLU A 136 -6.43 -16.95 12.73
C GLU A 136 -5.20 -17.30 11.88
N ALA A 137 -5.01 -16.61 10.76
CA ALA A 137 -3.87 -16.78 9.87
C ALA A 137 -2.58 -16.18 10.43
N LEU A 138 -2.70 -15.11 11.23
CA LEU A 138 -1.59 -14.60 12.01
C LEU A 138 -1.22 -15.66 13.05
N PRO A 139 0.06 -16.03 13.17
CA PRO A 139 0.51 -16.87 14.26
C PRO A 139 0.27 -16.10 15.56
N ARG A 140 -0.90 -16.32 16.18
CA ARG A 140 -1.14 -15.93 17.56
C ARG A 140 0.04 -16.51 18.32
N SER A 141 0.76 -15.68 19.05
CA SER A 141 1.69 -16.13 20.08
C SER A 141 0.87 -16.84 21.15
N THR A 142 0.40 -18.03 20.83
CA THR A 142 -0.13 -18.99 21.79
C THR A 142 0.91 -19.06 22.89
N GLY A 143 0.46 -18.93 24.13
CA GLY A 143 1.26 -18.61 25.33
C GLY A 143 2.35 -19.61 25.74
N ALA A 144 3.09 -20.19 24.82
CA ALA A 144 4.54 -20.14 24.93
C ALA A 144 4.93 -18.72 24.48
N ALA A 145 5.20 -17.76 25.35
CA ALA A 145 6.48 -17.75 26.06
C ALA A 145 7.51 -18.70 25.41
N ALA A 146 7.70 -18.61 24.08
CA ALA A 146 8.97 -18.90 23.46
C ALA A 146 9.93 -18.14 24.36
N LYS A 147 10.66 -18.88 25.20
CA LYS A 147 11.53 -18.35 26.24
C LYS A 147 12.15 -17.11 25.64
N LEU A 148 11.68 -15.93 26.07
CA LEU A 148 12.28 -14.68 25.66
C LEU A 148 13.60 -14.72 26.39
N THR A 149 14.56 -15.46 25.82
CA THR A 149 15.91 -15.50 26.33
C THR A 149 16.37 -14.06 26.18
N PRO A 150 16.67 -13.37 27.29
CA PRO A 150 17.26 -12.04 27.17
C PRO A 150 18.45 -12.21 26.23
N VAL A 151 18.52 -11.34 25.23
CA VAL A 151 19.67 -11.34 24.32
C VAL A 151 20.90 -11.26 25.23
N LEU A 152 21.78 -12.27 25.14
CA LEU A 152 22.92 -12.42 26.06
C LEU A 152 23.84 -11.19 26.02
N GLN A 153 23.76 -10.43 24.93
CA GLN A 153 24.47 -9.19 24.69
C GLN A 153 23.46 -8.06 24.54
N SER A 154 23.60 -7.01 25.34
CA SER A 154 22.73 -5.85 25.17
C SER A 154 23.01 -5.16 23.83
N LEU A 155 22.01 -4.56 23.20
CA LEU A 155 22.19 -3.71 22.00
C LEU A 155 23.31 -2.67 22.21
N ASN A 156 23.44 -2.14 23.42
CA ASN A 156 24.51 -1.21 23.78
C ASN A 156 25.91 -1.85 23.73
N GLU A 157 26.04 -3.11 24.09
CA GLU A 157 27.30 -3.84 24.09
C GLU A 157 27.72 -4.24 22.66
N GLU A 158 26.77 -4.58 21.80
CA GLU A 158 27.01 -4.79 20.36
C GLU A 158 27.44 -3.49 19.67
N LEU A 159 26.74 -2.39 19.93
CA LEU A 159 27.10 -1.06 19.41
C LEU A 159 28.47 -0.60 19.90
N ALA A 160 28.80 -0.83 21.18
CA ALA A 160 30.11 -0.51 21.74
C ALA A 160 31.24 -1.37 21.15
N GLY A 161 30.98 -2.65 20.87
CA GLY A 161 31.90 -3.54 20.17
C GLY A 161 32.20 -3.04 18.75
N ALA A 162 31.15 -2.73 17.98
CA ALA A 162 31.27 -2.18 16.64
C ALA A 162 32.03 -0.83 16.63
N ALA A 163 31.77 0.05 17.61
CA ALA A 163 32.49 1.32 17.74
C ALA A 163 33.99 1.12 18.01
N ARG A 164 34.36 0.18 18.90
CA ARG A 164 35.76 -0.15 19.18
C ARG A 164 36.47 -0.72 17.97
N GLU A 165 35.82 -1.58 17.19
CA GLU A 165 36.40 -2.12 15.96
C GLU A 165 36.67 -1.03 14.92
N ILE A 166 35.77 -0.05 14.79
CA ILE A 166 35.94 1.09 13.89
C ILE A 166 37.11 1.96 14.38
N GLU A 167 37.18 2.28 15.67
CA GLU A 167 38.29 3.05 16.23
C GLU A 167 39.64 2.35 16.05
N ASP A 168 39.70 1.03 16.24
CA ASP A 168 40.93 0.26 16.08
C ASP A 168 41.37 0.21 14.62
N LYS A 169 40.42 0.08 13.68
CA LYS A 169 40.69 0.20 12.24
C LYS A 169 41.22 1.60 11.91
N GLN A 170 40.57 2.66 12.40
CA GLN A 170 41.02 4.05 12.22
C GLN A 170 42.41 4.29 12.81
N LYS A 171 42.69 3.81 14.03
CA LYS A 171 44.01 3.93 14.66
C LYS A 171 45.09 3.17 13.89
N ARG A 172 44.78 1.99 13.34
CA ARG A 172 45.71 1.22 12.48
C ARG A 172 45.97 1.95 11.17
N GLU A 173 44.95 2.52 10.54
CA GLU A 173 45.12 3.34 9.34
C GLU A 173 45.94 4.59 9.62
N LEU A 174 45.68 5.30 10.71
CA LEU A 174 46.48 6.46 11.14
C LEU A 174 47.93 6.08 11.43
N LYS A 175 48.19 4.96 12.10
CA LYS A 175 49.56 4.47 12.33
C LYS A 175 50.27 4.12 11.02
N LYS A 176 49.57 3.48 10.07
CA LYS A 176 50.11 3.23 8.73
C LYS A 176 50.43 4.54 8.01
N LEU A 177 49.54 5.53 8.09
CA LEU A 177 49.76 6.87 7.52
C LEU A 177 50.91 7.63 8.19
N GLN A 178 51.12 7.47 9.51
CA GLN A 178 52.24 8.06 10.25
C GLN A 178 53.58 7.39 9.94
N GLN A 179 53.59 6.08 9.68
CA GLN A 179 54.78 5.34 9.27
C GLN A 179 55.13 5.56 7.79
N MET A 180 54.18 6.04 6.99
CA MET A 180 54.45 6.45 5.62
C MET A 180 55.18 7.79 5.61
N ASP A 181 56.31 7.86 4.91
CA ASP A 181 57.01 9.12 4.64
C ASP A 181 56.16 10.00 3.71
N LEU A 182 55.34 10.87 4.32
CA LEU A 182 54.50 11.87 3.66
C LEU A 182 55.31 13.11 3.22
N SER A 183 56.62 13.13 3.50
CA SER A 183 57.55 14.19 3.10
C SER A 183 57.56 14.42 1.57
N GLN A 184 57.36 13.37 0.78
CA GLN A 184 57.25 13.43 -0.68
C GLN A 184 55.99 14.17 -1.19
N TYR A 185 54.97 14.34 -0.34
CA TYR A 185 53.75 15.10 -0.63
C TYR A 185 53.70 16.43 0.13
N SER A 186 54.76 16.79 0.86
CA SER A 186 54.83 18.09 1.53
C SER A 186 54.96 19.21 0.49
N ILE A 187 53.92 20.02 0.37
CA ILE A 187 53.95 21.23 -0.44
C ILE A 187 54.54 22.32 0.46
N LYS A 188 55.82 22.65 0.28
CA LYS A 188 56.37 23.89 0.82
C LYS A 188 56.10 25.02 -0.17
N GLY A 189 55.22 25.94 0.20
CA GLY A 189 55.11 27.26 -0.42
C GLY A 189 55.15 28.31 0.70
N SER A 190 55.94 29.37 0.51
CA SER A 190 56.00 30.47 1.48
C SER A 190 54.66 31.22 1.50
N GLU A 191 54.26 31.74 2.65
CA GLU A 191 52.98 32.47 2.80
C GLU A 191 52.87 33.66 1.83
N SER A 192 54.01 34.24 1.42
CA SER A 192 54.14 35.25 0.37
C SER A 192 53.83 34.75 -1.05
N GLU A 193 54.20 33.51 -1.39
CA GLU A 193 53.90 32.91 -2.71
C GLU A 193 52.42 32.53 -2.83
N TRP A 194 51.81 32.08 -1.75
CA TRP A 194 50.37 31.77 -1.71
C TRP A 194 49.50 33.02 -1.85
N LYS A 195 49.88 34.14 -1.22
CA LYS A 195 49.16 35.41 -1.35
C LYS A 195 49.22 35.94 -2.80
N ASN A 196 50.40 35.93 -3.43
CA ASN A 196 50.54 36.32 -4.84
C ASN A 196 49.78 35.41 -5.82
N ALA A 197 49.66 34.11 -5.52
CA ALA A 197 48.90 33.17 -6.36
C ALA A 197 47.37 33.31 -6.20
N LEU A 198 46.89 33.81 -5.06
CA LEU A 198 45.46 33.98 -4.77
C LEU A 198 44.91 35.34 -5.22
N GLU A 199 45.76 36.38 -5.32
CA GLU A 199 45.36 37.75 -5.66
C GLU A 199 45.15 38.01 -7.16
N GLN A 200 45.46 37.06 -8.06
CA GLN A 200 45.18 37.20 -9.50
C GLN A 200 43.84 36.56 -9.90
N PRO A 201 42.86 37.32 -10.44
CA PRO A 201 41.57 36.77 -10.84
C PRO A 201 41.62 36.22 -12.28
N GLY A 202 41.74 34.89 -12.42
CA GLY A 202 41.63 34.20 -13.71
C GLY A 202 42.19 32.78 -13.66
N LYS A 203 41.62 31.84 -14.44
CA LYS A 203 42.08 30.44 -14.52
C LYS A 203 43.49 30.36 -15.11
N GLN A 204 44.52 30.51 -14.29
CA GLN A 204 45.89 30.16 -14.62
C GLN A 204 46.30 28.87 -13.92
N LEU A 205 47.05 28.04 -14.65
CA LEU A 205 47.54 26.76 -14.19
C LEU A 205 48.68 26.99 -13.18
N VAL A 206 48.39 26.88 -11.89
CA VAL A 206 49.39 27.01 -10.82
C VAL A 206 50.23 25.74 -10.75
N SER A 207 51.49 25.80 -11.18
CA SER A 207 52.43 24.68 -11.08
C SER A 207 53.10 24.68 -9.71
N ILE A 208 52.83 23.66 -8.89
CA ILE A 208 53.42 23.51 -7.56
C ILE A 208 54.73 22.71 -7.69
N LYS A 209 55.86 23.27 -7.27
CA LYS A 209 57.16 22.57 -7.28
C LYS A 209 57.23 21.60 -6.10
N THR A 210 57.25 20.31 -6.40
CA THR A 210 57.52 19.23 -5.42
C THR A 210 59.03 19.01 -5.29
N ILE A 211 59.50 18.71 -4.07
CA ILE A 211 60.93 18.71 -3.74
C ILE A 211 61.65 17.42 -4.18
N ASN A 212 60.95 16.29 -4.32
CA ASN A 212 61.56 15.01 -4.73
C ASN A 212 60.92 14.46 -6.02
N LYS A 213 61.76 14.16 -7.03
CA LYS A 213 61.35 13.53 -8.29
C LYS A 213 60.91 12.09 -8.01
N ARG A 214 59.63 11.80 -8.25
CA ARG A 214 59.01 10.47 -8.04
C ARG A 214 59.78 9.41 -8.84
N ALA A 215 60.38 8.43 -8.16
CA ALA A 215 60.91 7.24 -8.83
C ALA A 215 59.73 6.36 -9.28
N GLN A 216 59.74 5.93 -10.54
CA GLN A 216 58.76 4.98 -11.06
C GLN A 216 59.10 3.58 -10.56
N GLU A 217 58.29 3.03 -9.67
CA GLU A 217 58.31 1.60 -9.37
C GLU A 217 57.26 0.89 -10.23
N ALA A 218 57.73 -0.11 -10.97
CA ALA A 218 56.94 -1.03 -11.77
C ALA A 218 56.54 -2.26 -10.95
N GLU A 219 55.38 -2.82 -11.30
CA GLU A 219 54.84 -4.15 -10.95
C GLU A 219 54.28 -4.34 -9.53
N THR A 220 53.19 -5.07 -9.26
CA THR A 220 52.03 -5.62 -9.98
C THR A 220 51.05 -6.06 -8.88
N THR A 221 49.79 -5.61 -8.88
CA THR A 221 48.70 -6.41 -8.29
C THR A 221 47.42 -6.13 -9.07
N GLN A 222 46.87 -7.20 -9.63
CA GLN A 222 45.74 -7.20 -10.54
C GLN A 222 44.43 -7.00 -9.77
N GLU A 223 43.63 -5.98 -10.12
CA GLU A 223 42.19 -5.98 -9.88
C GLU A 223 41.45 -5.83 -11.22
N LYS A 224 40.60 -6.83 -11.53
CA LYS A 224 39.77 -6.87 -12.75
C LYS A 224 38.64 -5.84 -12.65
N PRO A 225 38.41 -4.97 -13.65
CA PRO A 225 37.25 -4.10 -13.65
C PRO A 225 36.01 -4.83 -14.18
N HIS A 226 34.92 -4.75 -13.41
CA HIS A 226 33.59 -5.26 -13.73
C HIS A 226 32.96 -4.46 -14.89
N LYS A 227 32.62 -5.13 -15.99
CA LYS A 227 32.00 -4.49 -17.19
C LYS A 227 30.60 -3.97 -16.87
N ARG A 228 30.43 -2.63 -16.85
CA ARG A 228 29.12 -1.98 -16.96
C ARG A 228 28.68 -1.93 -18.42
N ARG A 229 27.64 -2.70 -18.78
CA ARG A 229 26.97 -2.63 -20.09
C ARG A 229 26.16 -1.32 -20.16
N LYS A 230 26.54 -0.41 -21.08
CA LYS A 230 25.68 0.68 -21.53
C LYS A 230 24.95 0.22 -22.79
N MET A 231 23.62 0.18 -22.72
CA MET A 231 22.73 -0.12 -23.83
C MET A 231 22.52 1.19 -24.61
N ASN A 232 23.04 1.29 -25.83
CA ASN A 232 22.76 2.42 -26.73
C ASN A 232 21.60 2.04 -27.65
N VAL A 233 20.46 2.71 -27.45
CA VAL A 233 19.31 2.71 -28.36
C VAL A 233 19.68 3.57 -29.57
N ILE A 234 19.67 2.98 -30.76
CA ILE A 234 19.90 3.68 -32.03
C ILE A 234 18.55 4.24 -32.50
N ILE A 235 18.39 5.57 -32.42
CA ILE A 235 17.36 6.29 -33.16
C ILE A 235 18.07 6.91 -34.37
N ARG A 236 17.76 6.44 -35.57
CA ARG A 236 18.12 7.13 -36.82
C ARG A 236 16.83 7.61 -37.51
N ALA A 237 16.69 8.92 -37.58
CA ALA A 237 15.64 9.59 -38.31
C ALA A 237 15.99 9.63 -39.81
N GLY A 238 15.01 9.19 -40.61
CA GLY A 238 14.60 9.81 -41.88
C GLY A 238 15.43 9.56 -43.13
N VAL A 239 14.84 8.89 -44.12
CA VAL A 239 14.67 9.44 -45.48
C VAL A 239 13.36 8.88 -46.07
N PHE A 240 12.53 9.81 -46.52
CA PHE A 240 11.26 9.64 -47.24
C PHE A 240 11.58 9.70 -48.75
N ASN A 241 11.15 8.70 -49.52
CA ASN A 241 10.80 8.77 -50.96
C ASN A 241 10.40 7.35 -51.40
N SER A 242 9.14 7.06 -51.72
CA SER A 242 8.36 7.48 -52.89
C SER A 242 8.79 6.80 -54.20
N VAL A 243 7.79 6.10 -54.74
CA VAL A 243 7.48 5.66 -56.12
C VAL A 243 7.93 4.30 -56.71
N TYR A 244 6.87 3.59 -57.15
CA TYR A 244 6.71 2.67 -58.29
C TYR A 244 6.89 1.13 -58.15
N SER A 245 5.76 0.42 -58.28
CA SER A 245 5.46 -0.65 -59.27
C SER A 245 4.68 -1.81 -58.62
N LYS A 246 3.35 -1.95 -58.81
CA LYS A 246 2.65 -2.73 -59.87
C LYS A 246 2.98 -4.23 -59.93
N THR A 247 1.91 -5.02 -60.14
CA THR A 247 1.79 -6.48 -60.38
C THR A 247 1.73 -7.31 -59.09
N HIS A 248 0.72 -8.14 -58.82
CA HIS A 248 -0.32 -8.80 -59.61
C HIS A 248 -1.62 -8.92 -58.80
#